data_AF-A0A8D5A547-F1
#
_entry.id   AF-A0A8D5A547-F1
#
_cell.length_a   1.000
_cell.length_b   1.000
_cell.length_c   1.000
_cell.angle_alpha   90.00
_cell.angle_beta   90.00
_cell.angle_gamma   90.00
#
_symmetry.space_group_name_H-M   'P 1'
#
loop_
_entity.id
_entity.type
_entity.pdbx_description
1 polymer ?
#
loop_
_entity_poly.entity_id
_entity_poly.type
_entity_poly.pdbx_seq_one_letter_code
_entity_poly.pdbx_strand_id
1 'polypeptide(L)'
;MLLLVVKILAVIVLLICLGFIAYWAAAVIKGDCVLKVEKTKKTPFKVVDMGPRSVTLACTIPIKNVGRQLGTIMDAFVRTYLPFEQYDEARITAHLTDNDVPRDDDYWQAYIVDPGKSKKFLITLEIKGKGDNILRDLETFPEIAMDIIYQVVARSDYYYAKTRIILTKEELRNALYEYTSAEVK
;
A
#
# COMPACT_ATOMS: atom_id res chain seq x y z
N MET A 1 0.89 49.92 -43.95
CA MET A 1 0.86 49.91 -42.46
C MET A 1 0.07 48.73 -41.91
N LEU A 2 -1.20 48.54 -42.27
CA LEU A 2 -2.06 47.44 -41.80
C LEU A 2 -1.47 46.02 -42.05
N LEU A 3 -1.01 45.73 -43.27
CA LEU A 3 -0.37 44.45 -43.62
C LEU A 3 0.88 44.12 -42.78
N LEU A 4 1.66 45.14 -42.41
CA LEU A 4 2.85 44.97 -41.57
C LEU A 4 2.43 44.57 -40.14
N VAL A 5 1.44 45.27 -39.59
CA VAL A 5 0.88 44.99 -38.26
C VAL A 5 0.31 43.58 -38.19
N VAL A 6 -0.43 43.14 -39.22
CA VAL A 6 -0.99 41.77 -39.30
C VAL A 6 0.11 40.71 -39.31
N LYS A 7 1.20 40.91 -40.08
CA LYS A 7 2.34 39.98 -40.09
C LYS A 7 3.02 39.88 -38.72
N ILE A 8 3.20 41.01 -38.03
CA ILE A 8 3.79 41.03 -36.68
C ILE A 8 2.90 40.26 -35.70
N LEU A 9 1.58 40.51 -35.71
CA LEU A 9 0.63 39.79 -34.87
C LEU A 9 0.63 38.28 -35.16
N ALA A 10 0.68 37.89 -36.44
CA ALA A 10 0.74 36.48 -36.82
C ALA A 10 2.01 35.78 -36.29
N VAL A 11 3.16 36.46 -36.33
CA VAL A 11 4.41 35.94 -35.75
C VAL A 11 4.30 35.80 -34.23
N ILE A 12 3.72 36.78 -33.53
CA ILE A 12 3.52 36.71 -32.08
C ILE A 12 2.63 35.52 -31.72
N VAL A 13 1.50 35.34 -32.42
CA VAL A 13 0.58 34.22 -32.20
C VAL A 13 1.29 32.89 -32.46
N LEU A 14 2.07 32.79 -33.54
CA LEU A 14 2.85 31.59 -33.84
C LEU A 14 3.84 31.25 -32.71
N LEU A 15 4.56 32.24 -32.19
CA LEU A 15 5.51 32.04 -31.08
C LEU A 15 4.80 31.57 -29.80
N ILE A 16 3.62 32.12 -29.49
CA ILE A 16 2.79 31.67 -28.36
C ILE A 16 2.37 30.21 -28.55
N CYS A 17 1.92 29.83 -29.74
CA CYS A 17 1.54 28.46 -30.06
C CYS A 17 2.73 27.50 -29.94
N LEU A 18 3.91 27.86 -30.45
CA LEU A 18 5.13 27.06 -30.32
C LEU A 18 5.56 26.89 -28.87
N GLY A 19 5.48 27.96 -28.06
CA GLY A 19 5.76 27.91 -26.63
C GLY A 19 4.81 26.96 -25.89
N PHE A 20 3.52 27.01 -26.22
CA PHE A 20 2.52 26.10 -25.65
C PHE A 20 2.80 24.64 -26.01
N ILE A 21 3.11 24.35 -27.28
CA ILE A 21 3.48 23.00 -27.72
C ILE A 21 4.73 22.50 -27.00
N ALA A 22 5.77 23.35 -26.90
CA ALA A 22 7.01 23.01 -26.21
C ALA A 22 6.79 22.72 -24.72
N TYR A 23 5.93 23.51 -24.05
CA TYR A 23 5.55 23.28 -22.66
C TYR A 23 4.87 21.93 -22.47
N TRP A 24 3.86 21.60 -23.30
CA TRP A 24 3.17 20.31 -23.20
C TRP A 24 4.08 19.13 -23.54
N ALA A 25 4.94 19.25 -24.55
CA ALA A 25 5.94 18.24 -24.87
C ALA A 25 6.87 17.98 -23.66
N ALA A 26 7.38 19.04 -23.04
CA ALA A 26 8.21 18.92 -21.84
C ALA A 26 7.44 18.30 -20.66
N ALA A 27 6.16 18.67 -20.47
CA ALA A 27 5.32 18.12 -19.43
C ALA A 27 5.11 16.61 -19.58
N VAL A 28 4.85 16.13 -20.79
CA VAL A 28 4.70 14.71 -21.13
C VAL A 28 6.01 13.95 -20.97
N ILE A 29 7.13 14.52 -21.43
CA ILE A 29 8.46 13.89 -21.29
C ILE A 29 8.84 13.70 -19.83
N LYS A 30 8.60 14.71 -18.98
CA LYS A 30 8.86 14.58 -17.54
C LYS A 30 8.02 13.48 -16.89
N GLY A 31 6.81 13.22 -17.39
CA GLY A 31 5.89 12.26 -16.82
C GLY A 31 5.52 12.58 -15.36
N ASP A 32 5.12 11.54 -14.63
CA ASP A 32 4.79 11.62 -13.22
C ASP A 32 5.24 10.36 -12.45
N CYS A 33 5.01 10.34 -11.14
CA CYS A 33 5.11 9.17 -10.30
C CYS A 33 4.02 8.16 -10.63
N VAL A 34 4.37 6.88 -10.61
CA VAL A 34 3.41 5.78 -10.72
C VAL A 34 3.82 4.74 -9.69
N LEU A 35 3.13 4.71 -8.55
CA LEU A 35 3.35 3.69 -7.53
C LEU A 35 2.55 2.43 -7.85
N LYS A 36 3.22 1.28 -7.84
CA LYS A 36 2.61 -0.03 -8.04
C LYS A 36 2.98 -0.97 -6.90
N VAL A 37 1.96 -1.51 -6.26
CA VAL A 37 2.13 -2.57 -5.26
C VAL A 37 2.40 -3.90 -5.96
N GLU A 38 3.52 -4.54 -5.62
CA GLU A 38 3.97 -5.80 -6.21
C GLU A 38 3.39 -7.00 -5.44
N LYS A 39 2.07 -7.26 -5.60
CA LYS A 39 1.35 -8.32 -4.87
C LYS A 39 2.01 -9.71 -4.95
N THR A 40 2.60 -10.05 -6.09
CA THR A 40 3.27 -11.34 -6.31
C THR A 40 4.54 -11.49 -5.47
N LYS A 41 5.07 -10.39 -4.91
CA LYS A 41 6.23 -10.37 -4.02
C LYS A 41 5.83 -10.18 -2.55
N LYS A 42 4.54 -10.31 -2.21
CA LYS A 42 4.08 -10.35 -0.82
C LYS A 42 4.73 -11.55 -0.13
N THR A 43 5.32 -11.35 1.05
CA THR A 43 5.80 -12.49 1.84
C THR A 43 4.62 -13.27 2.43
N PRO A 44 4.81 -14.56 2.75
CA PRO A 44 3.85 -15.28 3.56
C PRO A 44 3.61 -14.55 4.90
N PHE A 45 2.41 -14.64 5.45
CA PHE A 45 2.17 -14.25 6.84
C PHE A 45 2.95 -15.17 7.78
N LYS A 46 3.54 -14.61 8.82
CA LYS A 46 4.23 -15.33 9.88
C LYS A 46 3.71 -14.86 11.24
N VAL A 47 3.59 -15.78 12.19
CA VAL A 47 3.31 -15.40 13.57
C VAL A 47 4.55 -14.72 14.15
N VAL A 48 4.37 -13.52 14.70
CA VAL A 48 5.41 -12.77 15.40
C VAL A 48 5.26 -12.84 16.92
N ASP A 49 4.02 -13.05 17.39
CA ASP A 49 3.70 -13.22 18.81
C ASP A 49 2.42 -14.05 18.93
N MET A 50 2.33 -14.91 19.95
CA MET A 50 1.13 -15.69 20.26
C MET A 50 0.95 -15.81 21.76
N GLY A 51 -0.23 -15.41 22.23
CA GLY A 51 -0.69 -15.64 23.59
C GLY A 51 -1.89 -16.61 23.63
N PRO A 52 -2.44 -16.89 24.82
CA PRO A 52 -3.57 -17.80 24.96
C PRO A 52 -4.82 -17.35 24.18
N ARG A 53 -5.04 -16.04 24.04
CA ARG A 53 -6.25 -15.44 23.44
C ARG A 53 -5.96 -14.54 22.25
N SER A 54 -4.72 -14.43 21.81
CA SER A 54 -4.33 -13.53 20.71
C SER A 54 -3.19 -14.14 19.89
N VAL A 55 -3.19 -13.83 18.60
CA VAL A 55 -2.06 -14.11 17.72
C VAL A 55 -1.79 -12.88 16.87
N THR A 56 -0.52 -12.54 16.72
CA THR A 56 -0.08 -11.43 15.87
C THR A 56 0.65 -12.01 14.67
N LEU A 57 0.16 -11.71 13.47
CA LEU A 57 0.76 -12.11 12.21
C LEU A 57 1.42 -10.91 11.54
N ALA A 58 2.51 -11.11 10.82
CA ALA A 58 3.13 -10.07 10.00
C ALA A 58 3.41 -10.56 8.59
N CYS A 59 3.23 -9.68 7.60
CA CYS A 59 3.77 -9.87 6.26
C CYS A 59 4.31 -8.56 5.69
N THR A 60 5.14 -8.65 4.65
CA THR A 60 5.64 -7.49 3.93
C THR A 60 5.17 -7.53 2.48
N ILE A 61 4.91 -6.36 1.91
CA ILE A 61 4.53 -6.21 0.50
C ILE A 61 5.25 -5.02 -0.14
N PRO A 62 6.00 -5.23 -1.23
CA PRO A 62 6.71 -4.13 -1.88
C PRO A 62 5.77 -3.18 -2.63
N ILE A 63 6.12 -1.89 -2.62
CA ILE A 63 5.56 -0.85 -3.47
C ILE A 63 6.69 -0.19 -4.26
N LYS A 64 6.60 -0.23 -5.58
CA LYS A 64 7.63 0.28 -6.50
C LYS A 64 7.15 1.53 -7.22
N ASN A 65 8.00 2.54 -7.31
CA ASN A 65 7.79 3.64 -8.23
C ASN A 65 8.28 3.23 -9.63
N VAL A 66 7.34 3.00 -10.54
CA VAL A 66 7.61 2.71 -11.96
C VAL A 66 7.46 3.95 -12.85
N GLY A 67 7.17 5.10 -12.24
CA GLY A 67 7.10 6.39 -12.90
C GLY A 67 8.47 7.03 -13.12
N ARG A 68 8.45 8.28 -13.59
CA ARG A 68 9.66 9.05 -13.92
C ARG A 68 9.96 10.16 -12.91
N GLN A 69 9.00 10.46 -12.03
CA GLN A 69 9.12 11.47 -10.97
C GLN A 69 9.04 10.81 -9.60
N LEU A 70 9.59 11.50 -8.59
CA LEU A 70 9.42 11.13 -7.19
C LEU A 70 7.94 11.19 -6.80
N GLY A 71 7.54 10.30 -5.90
CA GLY A 71 6.23 10.35 -5.27
C GLY A 71 6.37 10.14 -3.78
N THR A 72 5.47 10.76 -3.02
CA THR A 72 5.41 10.61 -1.57
C THR A 72 4.19 9.78 -1.24
N ILE A 73 4.38 8.77 -0.39
CA ILE A 73 3.26 8.10 0.27
C ILE A 73 2.98 8.89 1.53
N MET A 74 1.97 9.76 1.46
CA MET A 74 1.66 10.71 2.51
C MET A 74 0.95 10.06 3.69
N ASP A 75 0.09 9.08 3.39
CA ASP A 75 -0.63 8.28 4.36
C ASP A 75 -0.83 6.86 3.81
N ALA A 76 -0.88 5.86 4.67
CA ALA A 76 -1.24 4.50 4.29
C ALA A 76 -1.80 3.71 5.48
N PHE A 77 -2.84 2.93 5.23
CA PHE A 77 -3.50 2.10 6.23
C PHE A 77 -4.12 0.85 5.60
N VAL A 78 -4.51 -0.11 6.44
CA VAL A 78 -5.15 -1.36 6.02
C VAL A 78 -6.56 -1.44 6.56
N ARG A 79 -7.50 -1.79 5.69
CA ARG A 79 -8.87 -2.12 6.07
C ARG A 79 -9.10 -3.61 5.95
N THR A 80 -9.42 -4.26 7.05
CA THR A 80 -9.82 -5.67 7.11
C THR A 80 -11.30 -5.84 6.79
N TYR A 81 -11.65 -6.99 6.22
CA TYR A 81 -13.04 -7.37 5.93
C TYR A 81 -13.34 -8.72 6.59
N LEU A 82 -13.80 -8.66 7.84
CA LEU A 82 -14.33 -9.79 8.60
C LEU A 82 -15.73 -9.39 9.11
N PRO A 83 -16.79 -9.55 8.30
CA PRO A 83 -18.16 -9.30 8.72
C PRO A 83 -18.56 -10.25 9.86
N PHE A 84 -19.31 -9.73 10.84
CA PHE A 84 -19.85 -10.49 11.97
C PHE A 84 -20.64 -11.71 11.50
N GLU A 85 -21.42 -11.57 10.43
CA GLU A 85 -22.25 -12.62 9.87
C GLU A 85 -21.45 -13.79 9.28
N GLN A 86 -20.18 -13.54 8.92
CA GLN A 86 -19.31 -14.58 8.39
C GLN A 86 -18.57 -15.31 9.51
N TYR A 87 -18.14 -14.58 10.54
CA TYR A 87 -17.35 -15.14 11.62
C TYR A 87 -17.27 -14.17 12.81
N ASP A 88 -17.63 -14.67 13.99
CA ASP A 88 -17.74 -13.87 15.21
C ASP A 88 -16.88 -14.40 16.38
N GLU A 89 -16.03 -15.39 16.15
CA GLU A 89 -15.21 -15.99 17.22
C GLU A 89 -13.91 -15.20 17.49
N ALA A 90 -13.55 -14.25 16.62
CA ALA A 90 -12.38 -13.38 16.83
C ALA A 90 -12.58 -11.97 16.26
N ARG A 91 -11.76 -11.03 16.74
CA ARG A 91 -11.65 -9.66 16.22
C ARG A 91 -10.28 -9.45 15.60
N ILE A 92 -10.21 -8.62 14.56
CA ILE A 92 -8.97 -8.33 13.83
C ILE A 92 -8.67 -6.85 13.91
N THR A 93 -7.46 -6.52 14.35
CA THR A 93 -6.87 -5.19 14.23
C THR A 93 -5.71 -5.27 13.25
N ALA A 94 -5.63 -4.33 12.31
CA ALA A 94 -4.57 -4.30 11.31
C ALA A 94 -3.81 -2.99 11.37
N HIS A 95 -2.49 -3.08 11.35
CA HIS A 95 -1.56 -1.96 11.36
C HIS A 95 -0.69 -2.02 10.11
N LEU A 96 -0.34 -0.85 9.57
CA LEU A 96 0.54 -0.74 8.41
C LEU A 96 1.59 0.34 8.64
N THR A 97 2.85 0.00 8.42
CA THR A 97 4.02 0.87 8.64
C THR A 97 5.06 0.71 7.52
N ASP A 98 6.05 1.60 7.46
CA ASP A 98 7.28 1.33 6.68
C ASP A 98 8.01 0.16 7.34
N ASN A 99 8.32 -0.88 6.57
CA ASN A 99 9.10 -2.02 7.04
C ASN A 99 10.47 -1.62 7.61
N ASP A 100 11.07 -0.54 7.09
CA ASP A 100 12.40 -0.11 7.54
C ASP A 100 12.34 0.62 8.90
N VAL A 101 11.17 1.15 9.26
CA VAL A 101 10.93 1.92 10.49
C VAL A 101 9.58 1.48 11.09
N PRO A 102 9.48 0.24 11.60
CA PRO A 102 8.25 -0.25 12.19
C PRO A 102 7.89 0.56 13.45
N ARG A 103 6.60 0.75 13.69
CA ARG A 103 6.06 1.52 14.83
C ARG A 103 4.82 0.83 15.39
N ASP A 104 4.53 1.13 16.64
CA ASP A 104 3.42 0.59 17.44
C ASP A 104 2.41 1.68 17.89
N ASP A 105 2.56 2.91 17.39
CA ASP A 105 1.79 4.10 17.79
C ASP A 105 0.66 4.46 16.80
N ASP A 106 0.25 3.54 15.93
CA ASP A 106 -0.76 3.74 14.87
C ASP A 106 -0.47 4.90 13.89
N TYR A 107 0.77 5.41 13.90
CA TYR A 107 1.17 6.53 13.06
C TYR A 107 1.81 6.07 11.76
N TRP A 108 1.34 6.62 10.63
CA TRP A 108 2.03 6.50 9.36
C TRP A 108 3.10 7.58 9.20
N GLN A 109 4.36 7.16 9.03
CA GLN A 109 5.45 8.07 8.68
C GLN A 109 5.54 8.20 7.15
N ALA A 110 5.22 9.40 6.65
CA ALA A 110 5.33 9.69 5.22
C ALA A 110 6.77 9.53 4.71
N TYR A 111 6.92 8.95 3.51
CA TYR A 111 8.21 8.80 2.87
C TYR A 111 8.13 8.97 1.34
N ILE A 112 9.28 9.34 0.78
CA ILE A 112 9.48 9.52 -0.67
C ILE A 112 9.93 8.19 -1.28
N VAL A 113 9.40 7.88 -2.46
CA VAL A 113 9.81 6.76 -3.31
C VAL A 113 10.37 7.32 -4.60
N ASP A 114 11.69 7.27 -4.75
CA ASP A 114 12.37 7.71 -5.98
C ASP A 114 12.02 6.85 -7.19
N PRO A 115 12.10 7.39 -8.42
CA PRO A 115 11.91 6.63 -9.65
C PRO A 115 12.74 5.34 -9.68
N GLY A 116 12.10 4.22 -9.98
CA GLY A 116 12.73 2.90 -10.06
C GLY A 116 13.03 2.25 -8.70
N LYS A 117 12.85 2.94 -7.58
CA LYS A 117 13.04 2.40 -6.23
C LYS A 117 11.76 1.74 -5.71
N SER A 118 11.96 0.86 -4.73
CA SER A 118 10.90 0.19 -4.00
C SER A 118 11.03 0.44 -2.51
N LYS A 119 9.88 0.55 -1.85
CA LYS A 119 9.72 0.48 -0.40
C LYS A 119 8.87 -0.74 -0.05
N LYS A 120 8.80 -1.10 1.23
CA LYS A 120 8.01 -2.24 1.69
C LYS A 120 7.04 -1.78 2.77
N PHE A 121 5.77 -2.07 2.57
CA PHE A 121 4.81 -2.00 3.67
C PHE A 121 5.03 -3.22 4.56
N LEU A 122 5.07 -2.99 5.87
CA LEU A 122 4.89 -4.01 6.89
C LEU A 122 3.44 -3.98 7.34
N ILE A 123 2.76 -5.12 7.25
CA ILE A 123 1.37 -5.29 7.69
C ILE A 123 1.39 -6.22 8.88
N THR A 124 0.89 -5.74 10.00
CA THR A 124 0.72 -6.51 11.23
C THR A 124 -0.77 -6.72 11.48
N LEU A 125 -1.18 -7.95 11.75
CA LEU A 125 -2.55 -8.34 12.06
C LEU A 125 -2.60 -8.95 13.44
N GLU A 126 -3.22 -8.26 14.38
CA GLU A 126 -3.57 -8.83 15.67
C GLU A 126 -4.95 -9.47 15.55
N ILE A 127 -5.02 -10.78 15.81
CA ILE A 127 -6.28 -11.52 15.89
C ILE A 127 -6.51 -11.90 17.33
N LYS A 128 -7.58 -11.37 17.91
CA LYS A 128 -7.97 -11.61 19.30
C LYS A 128 -9.21 -12.50 19.35
N GLY A 129 -9.02 -13.70 19.87
CA GLY A 129 -10.08 -14.68 20.09
C GLY A 129 -11.05 -14.22 21.18
N LYS A 130 -12.32 -14.61 21.05
CA LYS A 130 -13.33 -14.39 22.10
C LYS A 130 -13.33 -15.49 23.13
N GLY A 131 -12.90 -16.70 22.78
CA GLY A 131 -12.72 -17.81 23.68
C GLY A 131 -11.45 -17.70 24.52
N ASP A 132 -11.09 -18.80 25.18
CA ASP A 132 -9.90 -18.90 26.04
C ASP A 132 -8.69 -19.49 25.33
N ASN A 133 -8.86 -20.00 24.10
CA ASN A 133 -7.80 -20.61 23.30
C ASN A 133 -7.87 -20.11 21.85
N ILE A 134 -6.86 -19.34 21.46
CA ILE A 134 -6.78 -18.73 20.13
C ILE A 134 -6.76 -19.77 19.00
N LEU A 135 -6.09 -20.91 19.17
CA LEU A 135 -6.03 -21.94 18.13
C LEU A 135 -7.39 -22.55 17.86
N ARG A 136 -8.18 -22.78 18.92
CA ARG A 136 -9.55 -23.29 18.82
C ARG A 136 -10.46 -22.28 18.14
N ASP A 137 -10.36 -21.01 18.54
CA ASP A 137 -11.16 -19.94 17.92
C ASP A 137 -10.86 -19.91 16.42
N LEU A 138 -9.60 -20.03 16.01
CA LEU A 138 -9.17 -19.96 14.61
C LEU A 138 -9.43 -21.23 13.75
N GLU A 139 -9.96 -22.33 14.30
CA GLU A 139 -10.18 -23.58 13.56
C GLU A 139 -11.05 -23.41 12.31
N THR A 140 -12.09 -22.58 12.41
CA THR A 140 -13.05 -22.30 11.33
C THR A 140 -12.85 -20.93 10.70
N PHE A 141 -11.71 -20.27 10.98
CA PHE A 141 -11.43 -18.91 10.53
C PHE A 141 -11.54 -18.81 9.00
N PRO A 142 -12.31 -17.83 8.47
CA PRO A 142 -12.50 -17.69 7.04
C PRO A 142 -11.25 -17.10 6.37
N GLU A 143 -11.21 -17.15 5.04
CA GLU A 143 -10.27 -16.30 4.32
C GLU A 143 -10.71 -14.84 4.44
N ILE A 144 -9.76 -13.95 4.71
CA ILE A 144 -10.08 -12.53 4.89
C ILE A 144 -9.45 -11.69 3.78
N ALA A 145 -10.25 -10.80 3.22
CA ALA A 145 -9.74 -9.75 2.34
C ALA A 145 -9.25 -8.56 3.17
N MET A 146 -8.17 -7.95 2.71
CA MET A 146 -7.62 -6.73 3.29
C MET A 146 -7.29 -5.75 2.19
N ASP A 147 -7.74 -4.52 2.33
CA ASP A 147 -7.45 -3.46 1.39
C ASP A 147 -6.38 -2.53 1.97
N ILE A 148 -5.23 -2.51 1.32
CA ILE A 148 -4.18 -1.52 1.54
C ILE A 148 -4.61 -0.25 0.81
N ILE A 149 -4.81 0.83 1.55
CA ILE A 149 -5.22 2.13 1.03
C ILE A 149 -4.08 3.10 1.32
N TYR A 150 -3.63 3.83 0.31
CA TYR A 150 -2.51 4.75 0.45
C TYR A 150 -2.74 6.02 -0.35
N GLN A 151 -2.36 7.15 0.24
CA GLN A 151 -2.39 8.48 -0.37
C GLN A 151 -1.07 8.74 -1.06
N VAL A 152 -1.15 9.10 -2.35
CA VAL A 152 0.01 9.47 -3.15
C VAL A 152 -0.02 10.96 -3.40
N VAL A 153 1.10 11.64 -3.12
CA VAL A 153 1.36 13.02 -3.50
C VAL A 153 2.53 13.04 -4.47
N ALA A 154 2.31 13.59 -5.65
CA ALA A 154 3.30 13.65 -6.72
C ALA A 154 3.21 14.99 -7.46
N ARG A 155 3.61 15.04 -8.73
CA ARG A 155 3.48 16.26 -9.54
C ARG A 155 2.02 16.53 -9.90
N SER A 156 1.23 15.49 -10.16
CA SER A 156 -0.22 15.62 -10.34
C SER A 156 -0.94 15.73 -8.99
N ASP A 157 -2.24 16.02 -9.07
CA ASP A 157 -3.14 16.05 -7.93
C ASP A 157 -3.02 14.79 -7.08
N TYR A 158 -3.12 14.97 -5.76
CA TYR A 158 -3.05 13.85 -4.84
C TYR A 158 -4.22 12.89 -5.10
N TYR A 159 -3.97 11.60 -4.87
CA TYR A 159 -5.01 10.58 -5.03
C TYR A 159 -4.84 9.47 -3.99
N TYR A 160 -5.94 8.77 -3.72
CA TYR A 160 -5.91 7.50 -3.02
C TYR A 160 -5.86 6.36 -4.01
N ALA A 161 -4.95 5.42 -3.78
CA ALA A 161 -4.94 4.14 -4.47
C ALA A 161 -5.21 3.02 -3.48
N LYS A 162 -5.74 1.93 -4.02
CA LYS A 162 -6.23 0.79 -3.26
C LYS A 162 -5.70 -0.50 -3.84
N THR A 163 -5.27 -1.41 -2.99
CA THR A 163 -4.76 -2.72 -3.38
C THR A 163 -5.25 -3.78 -2.41
N ARG A 164 -6.00 -4.76 -2.92
CA ARG A 164 -6.48 -5.90 -2.14
C ARG A 164 -5.45 -7.00 -2.02
N ILE A 165 -5.22 -7.49 -0.81
CA ILE A 165 -4.55 -8.75 -0.49
C ILE A 165 -5.53 -9.67 0.26
N ILE A 166 -5.21 -10.96 0.35
CA ILE A 166 -6.03 -11.97 1.03
C ILE A 166 -5.10 -12.72 1.99
N LEU A 167 -5.54 -12.94 3.22
CA LEU A 167 -5.00 -13.98 4.10
C LEU A 167 -5.84 -15.23 3.84
N THR A 168 -5.23 -16.23 3.22
CA THR A 168 -5.90 -17.50 2.92
C THR A 168 -5.91 -18.42 4.14
N LYS A 169 -6.80 -19.41 4.13
CA LYS A 169 -6.87 -20.43 5.19
C LYS A 169 -5.57 -21.21 5.28
N GLU A 170 -4.98 -21.55 4.15
CA GLU A 170 -3.72 -22.28 4.07
C GLU A 170 -2.57 -21.44 4.65
N GLU A 171 -2.49 -20.15 4.30
CA GLU A 171 -1.45 -19.26 4.79
C GLU A 171 -1.54 -19.08 6.31
N LEU A 172 -2.74 -18.88 6.85
CA LEU A 172 -2.97 -18.83 8.29
C LEU A 172 -2.54 -20.13 8.98
N ARG A 173 -3.00 -21.29 8.49
CA ARG A 173 -2.67 -22.60 9.07
C ARG A 173 -1.17 -22.88 9.05
N ASN A 174 -0.50 -22.56 7.95
CA ASN A 174 0.94 -22.74 7.83
C ASN A 174 1.69 -21.84 8.83
N ALA A 175 1.29 -20.57 8.96
CA ALA A 175 1.89 -19.65 9.93
C ALA A 175 1.76 -20.16 11.38
N LEU A 176 0.57 -20.63 11.76
CA LEU A 176 0.32 -21.19 13.09
C LEU A 176 1.10 -22.48 13.34
N TYR A 177 1.17 -23.37 12.34
CA TYR A 177 1.93 -24.62 12.41
C TYR A 177 3.44 -24.39 12.54
N GLU A 178 4.01 -23.49 11.73
CA GLU A 178 5.43 -23.16 11.78
C GLU A 178 5.84 -22.61 13.15
N TYR A 179 5.02 -21.73 13.72
CA TYR A 179 5.27 -21.13 15.03
C TYR A 179 5.19 -22.16 16.17
N THR A 180 4.08 -22.90 16.25
CA THR A 180 3.89 -23.91 17.30
C THR A 180 4.90 -25.06 17.22
N SER A 181 5.33 -25.44 16.01
CA SER A 181 6.37 -26.46 15.84
C SER A 181 7.77 -25.96 16.21
N ALA A 182 8.00 -24.64 16.17
CA ALA A 182 9.26 -24.03 16.56
C ALA A 182 9.38 -23.89 18.09
N GLU A 183 8.30 -23.58 18.80
CA GLU A 183 8.29 -23.50 20.28
C GLU A 183 8.45 -24.86 20.98
N VAL A 184 8.14 -25.97 20.30
CA VAL A 184 8.25 -27.33 20.86
C VAL A 184 9.70 -27.88 20.80
N LYS A 185 10.65 -27.14 20.21
CA LYS A 185 12.09 -27.47 20.17
C LYS A 185 12.86 -26.72 21.25
#